data_AF-A0A5J4TDC4-F1
#
_entry.id   AF-A0A5J4TDC4-F1
#
_cell.length_a   1.000
_cell.length_b   1.000
_cell.length_c   1.000
_cell.angle_alpha   90.00
_cell.angle_beta   90.00
_cell.angle_gamma   90.00
#
_symmetry.space_group_name_H-M   'P 1'
#
loop_
_entity.id
_entity.type
_entity.pdbx_description
1 polymer ?
#
loop_
_entity_poly.entity_id
_entity_poly.type
_entity_poly.pdbx_seq_one_letter_code
_entity_poly.pdbx_strand_id
1 'polypeptide(L)'
;ALYDVTFNSGNFSQDTAAVDVVTEGGGQFYNCSFVNIKGAASLRVDLSYVYTGLLLQDCIFHNCTSLSSSSLSGSTIIVTNTILGDYSTNQVKIVLNSPVCAFTRCQFTDNAGKSEVKFLGKLMFVGFVQCNIDSTSISYDSLWTSTYWDEIKYFSFGGCSGSTSNATLYINSTGLDSGTGTISNPLHSITYAINQKTQGGQSLLTLQIGSGTWEDDGLMIGARSISFEGAGVNDTLLMNKITTRIWLACVIGGRLNIQNVGLRQASSSEYYGGMIILRGNGNIEFTNVVFKQREQIINQSSSTIYASAGNIDIIKCSFEKATFINRYYSAIHAATIYCENNFQLLSISQTNISQQYTSFVDPPTANVLRLQKDVEFGSGAIVILNASRL
;
A
#
# COMPACT_ATOMS: atom_id res chain seq x y z
N ALA A 1 15.26 10.09 -0.11
CA ALA A 1 14.46 10.39 1.10
C ALA A 1 15.09 11.59 1.83
N LEU A 2 14.26 12.44 2.44
CA LEU A 2 14.66 13.53 3.32
C LEU A 2 14.17 13.21 4.75
N TYR A 3 15.04 13.43 5.73
CA TYR A 3 14.77 13.23 7.15
C TYR A 3 15.12 14.51 7.91
N ASP A 4 14.24 14.94 8.82
CA ASP A 4 14.51 16.01 9.78
C ASP A 4 14.90 17.36 9.13
N VAL A 5 14.36 17.66 7.95
CA VAL A 5 14.67 18.88 7.20
C VAL A 5 13.63 19.97 7.49
N THR A 6 14.09 21.19 7.79
CA THR A 6 13.23 22.36 7.95
C THR A 6 13.47 23.37 6.82
N PHE A 7 12.43 23.65 6.04
CA PHE A 7 12.35 24.76 5.09
C PHE A 7 11.61 25.92 5.77
N ASN A 8 12.28 27.06 5.94
CA ASN A 8 11.71 28.19 6.67
C ASN A 8 11.84 29.50 5.90
N SER A 9 10.79 30.32 5.92
CA SER A 9 10.78 31.71 5.47
C SER A 9 11.17 31.90 4.00
N GLY A 10 10.89 30.90 3.16
CA GLY A 10 11.11 30.98 1.72
C GLY A 10 10.08 31.90 1.06
N ASN A 11 10.55 32.85 0.24
CA ASN A 11 9.70 33.75 -0.54
C ASN A 11 10.01 33.60 -2.02
N PHE A 12 9.23 32.76 -2.68
CA PHE A 12 9.37 32.37 -4.07
C PHE A 12 8.33 33.08 -4.95
N SER A 13 8.56 33.03 -6.27
CA SER A 13 7.59 33.53 -7.24
C SER A 13 6.30 32.69 -7.24
N GLN A 14 5.25 33.23 -7.83
CA GLN A 14 3.97 32.53 -8.01
C GLN A 14 4.05 31.25 -8.88
N ASP A 15 5.17 31.02 -9.57
CA ASP A 15 5.38 29.88 -10.46
C ASP A 15 6.43 28.88 -9.92
N THR A 16 7.02 29.19 -8.76
CA THR A 16 8.09 28.41 -8.14
C THR A 16 7.62 27.78 -6.83
N ALA A 17 7.78 26.46 -6.69
CA ALA A 17 7.58 25.76 -5.43
C ALA A 17 8.85 25.81 -4.57
N ALA A 18 8.72 25.68 -3.24
CA ALA A 18 9.91 25.61 -2.38
C ALA A 18 10.70 24.31 -2.59
N VAL A 19 10.00 23.20 -2.86
CA VAL A 19 10.59 21.92 -3.26
C VAL A 19 9.86 21.39 -4.48
N ASP A 20 10.63 21.05 -5.51
CA ASP A 20 10.18 20.39 -6.73
C ASP A 20 10.75 18.97 -6.80
N VAL A 21 9.87 17.97 -6.81
CA VAL A 21 10.21 16.57 -7.04
C VAL A 21 9.85 16.22 -8.48
N VAL A 22 10.87 15.95 -9.29
CA VAL A 22 10.74 15.69 -10.73
C VAL A 22 10.36 14.25 -11.04
N THR A 23 9.87 14.03 -12.26
CA THR A 23 9.10 12.88 -12.77
C THR A 23 9.64 11.48 -12.44
N GLU A 24 10.94 11.31 -12.19
CA GLU A 24 11.55 10.00 -11.93
C GLU A 24 11.93 9.77 -10.46
N GLY A 25 11.86 10.80 -9.61
CA GLY A 25 12.43 10.72 -8.26
C GLY A 25 11.52 10.05 -7.23
N GLY A 26 10.20 10.23 -7.36
CA GLY A 26 9.31 10.08 -6.20
C GLY A 26 9.76 10.95 -5.01
N GLY A 27 8.98 10.98 -3.94
CA GLY A 27 9.28 11.79 -2.76
C GLY A 27 9.13 10.98 -1.49
N GLN A 28 10.12 11.00 -0.61
CA GLN A 28 9.97 10.47 0.75
C GLN A 28 10.46 11.53 1.74
N PHE A 29 9.58 11.98 2.62
CA PHE A 29 9.82 13.05 3.59
C PHE A 29 9.39 12.57 4.97
N TYR A 30 10.32 12.56 5.90
CA TYR A 30 10.12 12.09 7.26
C TYR A 30 10.51 13.19 8.25
N ASN A 31 9.58 13.58 9.12
CA ASN A 31 9.78 14.64 10.11
C ASN A 31 10.27 15.97 9.50
N CYS A 32 9.76 16.31 8.31
CA CYS A 32 10.13 17.55 7.63
C CYS A 32 9.17 18.68 7.98
N SER A 33 9.65 19.92 8.07
CA SER A 33 8.82 21.09 8.35
C SER A 33 8.95 22.14 7.25
N PHE A 34 7.81 22.67 6.80
CA PHE A 34 7.66 23.78 5.87
C PHE A 34 6.96 24.91 6.62
N VAL A 35 7.69 25.98 6.92
CA VAL A 35 7.22 27.05 7.79
C VAL A 35 7.38 28.40 7.11
N ASN A 36 6.34 29.23 7.11
CA ASN A 36 6.37 30.57 6.52
C ASN A 36 6.79 30.57 5.04
N ILE A 37 6.34 29.57 4.27
CA ILE A 37 6.68 29.47 2.84
C ILE A 37 5.67 30.26 2.01
N LYS A 38 6.15 31.13 1.12
CA LYS A 38 5.34 31.84 0.14
C LYS A 38 5.82 31.50 -1.26
N GLY A 39 4.92 31.11 -2.18
CA GLY A 39 5.28 30.72 -3.54
C GLY A 39 4.13 30.08 -4.28
N ALA A 40 4.39 29.31 -5.34
CA ALA A 40 3.36 28.53 -6.05
C ALA A 40 2.75 27.43 -5.16
N ALA A 41 3.64 26.73 -4.43
CA ALA A 41 3.36 25.65 -3.49
C ALA A 41 4.54 25.50 -2.52
N SER A 42 4.33 24.84 -1.38
CA SER A 42 5.44 24.40 -0.53
C SER A 42 6.14 23.18 -1.11
N LEU A 43 5.36 22.24 -1.66
CA LEU A 43 5.87 21.03 -2.29
C LEU A 43 5.11 20.76 -3.59
N ARG A 44 5.84 20.63 -4.69
CA ARG A 44 5.28 20.18 -5.97
C ARG A 44 5.97 18.88 -6.38
N VAL A 45 5.17 17.89 -6.78
CA VAL A 45 5.62 16.52 -7.05
C VAL A 45 5.03 16.02 -8.34
N ASP A 46 5.88 15.55 -9.24
CA ASP A 46 5.46 14.84 -10.44
C ASP A 46 5.70 13.33 -10.31
N LEU A 47 4.62 12.56 -10.32
CA LEU A 47 4.61 11.10 -10.22
C LEU A 47 4.31 10.43 -11.56
N SER A 48 4.68 11.08 -12.67
CA SER A 48 4.37 10.59 -14.02
C SER A 48 5.25 9.40 -14.49
N TYR A 49 6.03 8.79 -13.59
CA TYR A 49 6.82 7.58 -13.86
C TYR A 49 6.33 6.38 -13.05
N VAL A 50 6.44 5.18 -13.64
CA VAL A 50 5.95 3.93 -13.03
C VAL A 50 6.71 3.66 -11.72
N TYR A 51 6.02 3.11 -10.71
CA TYR A 51 6.59 2.79 -9.39
C TYR A 51 7.04 4.00 -8.55
N THR A 52 6.79 5.23 -9.01
CA THR A 52 7.00 6.42 -8.16
C THR A 52 5.86 6.59 -7.15
N GLY A 53 6.20 7.20 -6.03
CA GLY A 53 5.24 7.53 -4.99
C GLY A 53 5.70 8.72 -4.18
N LEU A 54 4.77 9.28 -3.42
CA LEU A 54 4.99 10.36 -2.49
C LEU A 54 4.64 9.88 -1.08
N LEU A 55 5.64 9.76 -0.21
CA LEU A 55 5.49 9.35 1.19
C LEU A 55 5.84 10.55 2.07
N LEU A 56 4.86 11.10 2.78
CA LEU A 56 5.07 12.09 3.82
C LEU A 56 4.71 11.47 5.16
N GLN A 57 5.61 11.57 6.12
CA GLN A 57 5.36 11.14 7.49
C GLN A 57 5.84 12.21 8.47
N ASP A 58 5.01 12.51 9.46
CA ASP A 58 5.29 13.48 10.53
C ASP A 58 5.71 14.85 9.96
N CYS A 59 5.19 15.22 8.78
CA CYS A 59 5.54 16.48 8.14
C CYS A 59 4.61 17.61 8.57
N ILE A 60 5.16 18.81 8.78
CA ILE A 60 4.41 19.99 9.21
C ILE A 60 4.42 21.04 8.10
N PHE A 61 3.25 21.56 7.77
CA PHE A 61 3.04 22.72 6.90
C PHE A 61 2.35 23.80 7.71
N HIS A 62 3.08 24.85 8.05
CA HIS A 62 2.63 25.91 8.94
C HIS A 62 2.83 27.30 8.34
N ASN A 63 1.75 28.08 8.30
CA ASN A 63 1.76 29.44 7.77
C ASN A 63 2.30 29.54 6.33
N CYS A 64 1.98 28.55 5.49
CA CYS A 64 2.35 28.54 4.09
C CYS A 64 1.32 29.28 3.24
N THR A 65 1.76 30.24 2.41
CA THR A 65 0.91 30.99 1.48
C THR A 65 1.16 30.55 0.04
N SER A 66 0.19 29.85 -0.54
CA SER A 66 0.24 29.36 -1.92
C SER A 66 -0.46 30.33 -2.86
N LEU A 67 0.33 31.04 -3.65
CA LEU A 67 -0.11 32.00 -4.67
C LEU A 67 -0.68 31.26 -5.87
N SER A 68 -1.77 31.77 -6.45
CA SER A 68 -2.47 31.13 -7.56
C SER A 68 -2.31 31.91 -8.86
N SER A 69 -1.48 31.42 -9.79
CA SER A 69 -1.30 31.93 -11.16
C SER A 69 -1.74 30.94 -12.24
N SER A 70 -1.72 29.63 -11.94
CA SER A 70 -1.90 28.53 -12.89
C SER A 70 -2.49 27.27 -12.21
N SER A 71 -2.69 26.20 -12.99
CA SER A 71 -3.10 24.89 -12.45
C SER A 71 -2.05 24.29 -11.52
N LEU A 72 -0.76 24.57 -11.73
CA LEU A 72 0.39 24.09 -10.94
C LEU A 72 0.74 25.02 -9.76
N SER A 73 -0.24 25.78 -9.27
CA SER A 73 -0.06 26.73 -8.16
C SER A 73 -1.34 26.82 -7.31
N GLY A 74 -1.23 27.48 -6.16
CA GLY A 74 -2.38 27.85 -5.32
C GLY A 74 -2.75 26.82 -4.26
N SER A 75 -1.97 25.77 -4.07
CA SER A 75 -2.18 24.77 -3.01
C SER A 75 -0.87 24.46 -2.29
N THR A 76 -0.93 24.16 -0.99
CA THR A 76 0.27 23.90 -0.17
C THR A 76 1.12 22.77 -0.76
N ILE A 77 0.46 21.70 -1.20
CA ILE A 77 1.07 20.56 -1.91
C ILE A 77 0.34 20.36 -3.24
N ILE A 78 1.11 20.17 -4.32
CA ILE A 78 0.59 19.84 -5.64
C ILE A 78 1.24 18.55 -6.14
N VAL A 79 0.42 17.59 -6.53
CA VAL A 79 0.86 16.31 -7.07
C VAL A 79 0.28 16.10 -8.46
N THR A 80 1.14 15.81 -9.44
CA THR A 80 0.73 15.54 -10.83
C THR A 80 0.97 14.08 -11.20
N ASN A 81 0.11 13.53 -12.04
CA ASN A 81 0.33 12.25 -12.72
C ASN A 81 -0.16 12.32 -14.17
N THR A 82 0.72 12.06 -15.12
CA THR A 82 0.43 12.04 -16.55
C THR A 82 0.68 10.69 -17.22
N ILE A 83 0.91 9.61 -16.45
CA ILE A 83 1.19 8.27 -16.98
C ILE A 83 0.16 7.88 -18.06
N LEU A 84 0.66 7.61 -19.27
CA LEU A 84 -0.18 7.36 -20.44
C LEU A 84 -0.84 5.98 -20.44
N GLY A 85 -0.40 5.05 -19.58
CA GLY A 85 -0.98 3.72 -19.45
C GLY A 85 -2.49 3.78 -19.23
N ASP A 86 -3.26 3.26 -20.19
CA ASP A 86 -4.68 2.99 -20.00
C ASP A 86 -4.80 1.63 -19.31
N TYR A 87 -4.93 1.67 -17.99
CA TYR A 87 -5.17 0.49 -17.18
C TYR A 87 -6.66 0.28 -16.88
N SER A 88 -7.55 1.11 -17.44
CA SER A 88 -8.98 1.19 -17.06
C SER A 88 -9.75 -0.13 -17.10
N THR A 89 -9.26 -1.12 -17.86
CA THR A 89 -9.88 -2.44 -18.01
C THR A 89 -9.22 -3.55 -17.18
N ASN A 90 -8.10 -3.27 -16.50
CA ASN A 90 -7.37 -4.27 -15.70
C ASN A 90 -7.04 -3.73 -14.30
N GLN A 91 -7.91 -4.08 -13.34
CA GLN A 91 -7.81 -3.66 -11.94
C GLN A 91 -6.45 -3.99 -11.30
N VAL A 92 -5.88 -5.15 -11.62
CA VAL A 92 -4.56 -5.56 -11.12
C VAL A 92 -3.47 -4.59 -11.59
N LYS A 93 -3.45 -4.26 -12.88
CA LYS A 93 -2.48 -3.31 -13.44
C LYS A 93 -2.69 -1.90 -12.90
N ILE A 94 -3.94 -1.45 -12.69
CA ILE A 94 -4.21 -0.16 -12.04
C ILE A 94 -3.56 -0.15 -10.65
N VAL A 95 -3.88 -1.16 -9.82
CA VAL A 95 -3.42 -1.20 -8.43
C VAL A 95 -1.91 -1.35 -8.30
N LEU A 96 -1.22 -2.04 -9.22
CA LEU A 96 0.24 -2.21 -9.13
C LEU A 96 1.02 -1.03 -9.72
N ASN A 97 0.53 -0.44 -10.81
CA ASN A 97 1.31 0.53 -11.58
C ASN A 97 0.93 1.99 -11.30
N SER A 98 -0.26 2.26 -10.76
CA SER A 98 -0.63 3.63 -10.41
C SER A 98 0.25 4.16 -9.26
N PRO A 99 0.67 5.43 -9.31
CA PRO A 99 1.43 6.04 -8.22
C PRO A 99 0.67 6.04 -6.90
N VAL A 100 1.42 6.07 -5.80
CA VAL A 100 0.87 6.11 -4.44
C VAL A 100 1.31 7.37 -3.72
N CYS A 101 0.35 8.08 -3.14
CA CYS A 101 0.59 9.21 -2.24
C CYS A 101 0.11 8.85 -0.83
N ALA A 102 1.02 8.69 0.11
CA ALA A 102 0.70 8.40 1.50
C ALA A 102 1.14 9.56 2.41
N PHE A 103 0.19 10.10 3.18
CA PHE A 103 0.38 11.14 4.17
C PHE A 103 0.08 10.55 5.54
N THR A 104 1.05 10.57 6.45
CA THR A 104 0.94 9.95 7.77
C THR A 104 1.29 10.98 8.85
N ARG A 105 0.33 11.29 9.72
CA ARG A 105 0.47 12.27 10.82
C ARG A 105 0.91 13.67 10.37
N CYS A 106 0.67 14.01 9.10
CA CYS A 106 1.00 15.34 8.57
C CYS A 106 0.08 16.40 9.18
N GLN A 107 0.63 17.58 9.46
CA GLN A 107 -0.09 18.69 10.06
C GLN A 107 -0.17 19.86 9.07
N PHE A 108 -1.37 20.37 8.83
CA PHE A 108 -1.61 21.55 8.02
C PHE A 108 -2.28 22.60 8.91
N THR A 109 -1.61 23.73 9.14
CA THR A 109 -2.06 24.76 10.10
C THR A 109 -1.78 26.15 9.57
N ASP A 110 -2.78 27.02 9.66
CA ASP A 110 -2.69 28.43 9.26
C ASP A 110 -2.18 28.67 7.82
N ASN A 111 -2.37 27.70 6.92
CA ASN A 111 -2.00 27.85 5.53
C ASN A 111 -3.07 28.66 4.76
N ALA A 112 -2.62 29.39 3.75
CA ALA A 112 -3.46 30.20 2.88
C ALA A 112 -3.30 29.77 1.42
N GLY A 113 -4.40 29.62 0.71
CA GLY A 113 -4.44 29.15 -0.68
C GLY A 113 -5.84 28.68 -1.07
N LYS A 114 -5.95 27.98 -2.21
CA LYS A 114 -7.19 27.34 -2.66
C LYS A 114 -7.49 26.04 -1.94
N SER A 115 -6.44 25.30 -1.55
CA SER A 115 -6.53 23.99 -0.89
C SER A 115 -5.20 23.62 -0.25
N GLU A 116 -5.19 22.68 0.69
CA GLU A 116 -3.95 22.14 1.25
C GLU A 116 -3.27 21.22 0.24
N VAL A 117 -4.03 20.28 -0.35
CA VAL A 117 -3.49 19.28 -1.26
C VAL A 117 -4.27 19.28 -2.56
N LYS A 118 -3.54 19.24 -3.67
CA LYS A 118 -4.11 19.20 -5.01
C LYS A 118 -3.53 18.06 -5.84
N PHE A 119 -4.40 17.19 -6.33
CA PHE A 119 -4.06 16.12 -7.25
C PHE A 119 -4.49 16.49 -8.67
N LEU A 120 -3.57 16.38 -9.62
CA LEU A 120 -3.74 16.77 -11.02
C LEU A 120 -3.46 15.59 -11.96
N GLY A 121 -4.18 15.55 -13.08
CA GLY A 121 -4.02 14.52 -14.10
C GLY A 121 -4.74 13.20 -13.78
N LYS A 122 -4.11 12.06 -14.10
CA LYS A 122 -4.71 10.73 -13.99
C LYS A 122 -4.73 10.18 -12.56
N LEU A 123 -5.43 9.05 -12.37
CA LEU A 123 -5.62 8.38 -11.09
C LEU A 123 -4.29 8.11 -10.36
N MET A 124 -4.30 8.38 -9.06
CA MET A 124 -3.27 8.00 -8.11
C MET A 124 -3.98 7.38 -6.90
N PHE A 125 -3.36 6.40 -6.25
CA PHE A 125 -3.86 5.95 -4.95
C PHE A 125 -3.39 6.91 -3.88
N VAL A 126 -4.30 7.37 -3.05
CA VAL A 126 -4.00 8.34 -1.98
C VAL A 126 -4.43 7.77 -0.64
N GLY A 127 -3.66 8.08 0.41
CA GLY A 127 -3.95 7.64 1.77
C GLY A 127 -3.52 8.69 2.77
N PHE A 128 -4.45 9.18 3.58
CA PHE A 128 -4.24 10.13 4.68
C PHE A 128 -4.51 9.42 6.00
N VAL A 129 -3.47 9.26 6.80
CA VAL A 129 -3.49 8.55 8.08
C VAL A 129 -3.21 9.55 9.18
N GLN A 130 -4.18 9.85 10.03
CA GLN A 130 -4.04 10.78 11.16
C GLN A 130 -3.52 12.17 10.79
N CYS A 131 -3.76 12.61 9.56
CA CYS A 131 -3.40 13.95 9.15
C CYS A 131 -4.41 14.95 9.71
N ASN A 132 -3.94 16.11 10.17
CA ASN A 132 -4.79 17.25 10.48
C ASN A 132 -5.04 18.02 9.19
N ILE A 133 -6.02 17.56 8.43
CA ILE A 133 -6.44 18.14 7.15
C ILE A 133 -7.95 17.99 7.00
N ASP A 134 -8.62 19.07 6.62
CA ASP A 134 -10.03 19.01 6.23
C ASP A 134 -10.15 18.39 4.84
N SER A 135 -11.04 17.40 4.68
CA SER A 135 -11.27 16.75 3.38
C SER A 135 -11.79 17.71 2.31
N THR A 136 -12.44 18.81 2.70
CA THR A 136 -12.85 19.90 1.80
C THR A 136 -11.66 20.71 1.27
N SER A 137 -10.51 20.65 1.95
CA SER A 137 -9.25 21.27 1.54
C SER A 137 -8.39 20.35 0.67
N ILE A 138 -8.96 19.26 0.16
CA ILE A 138 -8.32 18.38 -0.83
C ILE A 138 -9.04 18.54 -2.15
N SER A 139 -8.28 18.90 -3.18
CA SER A 139 -8.79 19.14 -4.53
C SER A 139 -8.25 18.10 -5.51
N TYR A 140 -9.09 17.68 -6.43
CA TYR A 140 -8.78 16.66 -7.42
C TYR A 140 -9.13 17.16 -8.83
N ASP A 141 -8.41 16.65 -9.82
CA ASP A 141 -8.63 16.95 -11.24
C ASP A 141 -10.01 16.48 -11.72
N SER A 142 -10.58 17.15 -12.72
CA SER A 142 -11.86 16.75 -13.30
C SER A 142 -11.80 15.42 -14.05
N LEU A 143 -10.60 14.95 -14.39
CA LEU A 143 -10.37 13.62 -14.97
C LEU A 143 -10.66 12.48 -13.99
N TRP A 144 -10.80 12.76 -12.70
CA TRP A 144 -11.17 11.78 -11.69
C TRP A 144 -12.69 11.58 -11.72
N THR A 145 -13.16 10.48 -12.33
CA THR A 145 -14.57 10.15 -12.56
C THR A 145 -15.24 9.51 -11.34
N SER A 146 -16.58 9.41 -11.33
CA SER A 146 -17.40 8.81 -10.24
C SER A 146 -16.94 7.41 -9.83
N THR A 147 -16.47 6.60 -10.78
CA THR A 147 -15.93 5.26 -10.50
C THR A 147 -14.70 5.30 -9.58
N TYR A 148 -13.82 6.28 -9.77
CA TYR A 148 -12.63 6.44 -8.93
C TYR A 148 -12.94 7.07 -7.58
N TRP A 149 -13.97 7.93 -7.53
CA TRP A 149 -14.36 8.62 -6.29
C TRP A 149 -14.78 7.68 -5.18
N ASP A 150 -15.45 6.57 -5.50
CA ASP A 150 -15.84 5.59 -4.49
C ASP A 150 -14.62 4.90 -3.90
N GLU A 151 -13.67 4.47 -4.75
CA GLU A 151 -12.39 3.87 -4.31
C GLU A 151 -11.59 4.85 -3.42
N ILE A 152 -11.48 6.12 -3.83
CA ILE A 152 -10.80 7.15 -3.04
C ILE A 152 -11.47 7.31 -1.68
N LYS A 153 -12.81 7.42 -1.61
CA LYS A 153 -13.49 7.62 -0.32
C LYS A 153 -13.23 6.47 0.66
N TYR A 154 -13.24 5.22 0.19
CA TYR A 154 -13.02 4.08 1.06
C TYR A 154 -11.55 3.89 1.49
N PHE A 155 -10.60 4.37 0.69
CA PHE A 155 -9.17 4.08 0.87
C PHE A 155 -8.34 5.28 1.35
N SER A 156 -8.89 6.49 1.31
CA SER A 156 -8.07 7.69 1.45
C SER A 156 -8.00 8.26 2.86
N PHE A 157 -8.89 7.87 3.78
CA PHE A 157 -8.95 8.52 5.08
C PHE A 157 -8.99 7.49 6.21
N GLY A 158 -7.95 7.50 7.04
CA GLY A 158 -7.89 6.74 8.28
C GLY A 158 -7.57 7.65 9.46
N GLY A 159 -8.58 7.98 10.24
CA GLY A 159 -8.41 8.79 11.45
C GLY A 159 -8.12 10.29 11.20
N CYS A 160 -8.44 10.84 10.02
CA CYS A 160 -8.23 12.25 9.69
C CYS A 160 -9.27 13.24 10.26
N SER A 161 -10.35 12.76 10.87
CA SER A 161 -11.38 13.65 11.42
C SER A 161 -12.18 13.04 12.58
N GLY A 162 -11.65 12.01 13.25
CA GLY A 162 -12.34 11.40 14.38
C GLY A 162 -11.45 10.49 15.21
N SER A 163 -11.55 10.63 16.52
CA SER A 163 -11.06 9.71 17.54
C SER A 163 -11.93 8.43 17.57
N THR A 164 -12.11 7.79 16.41
CA THR A 164 -12.88 6.54 16.34
C THR A 164 -12.20 5.55 17.28
N SER A 165 -12.91 5.04 18.29
CA SER A 165 -12.33 4.06 19.19
C SER A 165 -12.08 2.74 18.46
N ASN A 166 -11.22 1.92 19.05
CA ASN A 166 -11.07 0.53 18.62
C ASN A 166 -12.44 -0.15 18.58
N ALA A 167 -12.66 -1.00 17.60
CA ALA A 167 -13.86 -1.81 17.50
C ALA A 167 -13.52 -3.25 17.17
N THR A 168 -14.42 -4.14 17.55
CA THR A 168 -14.34 -5.56 17.23
C THR A 168 -15.60 -5.99 16.52
N LEU A 169 -15.45 -6.71 15.40
CA LEU A 169 -16.54 -7.38 14.69
C LEU A 169 -16.28 -8.88 14.67
N TYR A 170 -17.34 -9.67 14.86
CA TYR A 170 -17.28 -11.13 14.82
C TYR A 170 -17.81 -11.65 13.48
N ILE A 171 -17.08 -12.57 12.88
CA ILE A 171 -17.38 -13.14 11.56
C ILE A 171 -17.50 -14.66 11.70
N ASN A 172 -18.61 -15.24 11.26
CA ASN A 172 -18.89 -16.68 11.35
C ASN A 172 -19.63 -17.18 10.10
N SER A 173 -19.38 -18.43 9.71
CA SER A 173 -19.99 -19.04 8.52
C SER A 173 -21.52 -19.11 8.61
N THR A 174 -22.08 -19.13 9.82
CA THR A 174 -23.53 -19.04 10.08
C THR A 174 -24.04 -17.62 10.30
N GLY A 175 -23.18 -16.61 10.22
CA GLY A 175 -23.53 -15.20 10.37
C GLY A 175 -24.34 -14.67 9.19
N LEU A 176 -24.78 -13.41 9.31
CA LEU A 176 -25.50 -12.68 8.26
C LEU A 176 -24.93 -11.27 8.14
N ASP A 177 -24.74 -10.79 6.91
CA ASP A 177 -24.25 -9.43 6.68
C ASP A 177 -25.27 -8.35 7.04
N SER A 178 -26.54 -8.69 7.21
CA SER A 178 -27.53 -7.81 7.85
C SER A 178 -27.38 -7.73 9.38
N GLY A 179 -26.46 -8.50 9.97
CA GLY A 179 -26.21 -8.58 11.40
C GLY A 179 -25.46 -7.37 11.96
N THR A 180 -25.31 -7.34 13.29
CA THR A 180 -24.64 -6.25 14.02
C THR A 180 -23.14 -6.47 14.20
N GLY A 181 -22.63 -7.65 13.85
CA GLY A 181 -21.22 -8.04 14.02
C GLY A 181 -20.81 -8.26 15.47
N THR A 182 -21.74 -8.61 16.33
CA THR A 182 -21.48 -9.02 17.73
C THR A 182 -21.32 -10.54 17.82
N ILE A 183 -20.83 -11.06 18.95
CA ILE A 183 -20.72 -12.52 19.17
C ILE A 183 -22.05 -13.24 18.95
N SER A 184 -23.15 -12.65 19.44
CA SER A 184 -24.49 -13.22 19.34
C SER A 184 -25.15 -13.02 17.97
N ASN A 185 -24.61 -12.14 17.13
CA ASN A 185 -25.14 -11.82 15.81
C ASN A 185 -23.97 -11.46 14.86
N PRO A 186 -23.15 -12.47 14.49
CA PRO A 186 -21.93 -12.26 13.72
C PRO A 186 -22.25 -11.93 12.24
N LEU A 187 -21.31 -11.25 11.59
CA LEU A 187 -21.33 -11.04 10.14
C LEU A 187 -20.90 -12.31 9.41
N HIS A 188 -21.21 -12.39 8.11
CA HIS A 188 -20.78 -13.50 7.26
C HIS A 188 -19.51 -13.14 6.46
N SER A 189 -19.43 -11.94 5.90
CA SER A 189 -18.36 -11.54 4.97
C SER A 189 -17.28 -10.67 5.63
N ILE A 190 -16.01 -10.98 5.33
CA ILE A 190 -14.85 -10.16 5.71
C ILE A 190 -14.91 -8.81 4.99
N THR A 191 -15.11 -8.81 3.67
CA THR A 191 -15.31 -7.60 2.88
C THR A 191 -16.41 -6.71 3.48
N TYR A 192 -17.56 -7.30 3.82
CA TYR A 192 -18.66 -6.55 4.42
C TYR A 192 -18.25 -5.94 5.77
N ALA A 193 -17.62 -6.71 6.64
CA ALA A 193 -17.14 -6.25 7.95
C ALA A 193 -16.14 -5.09 7.86
N ILE A 194 -15.21 -5.14 6.90
CA ILE A 194 -14.28 -4.03 6.63
C ILE A 194 -15.06 -2.77 6.28
N ASN A 195 -16.09 -2.87 5.44
CA ASN A 195 -16.86 -1.72 4.97
C ASN A 195 -17.79 -1.11 6.03
N GLN A 196 -18.05 -1.79 7.16
CA GLN A 196 -18.91 -1.26 8.23
C GLN A 196 -18.28 -0.18 9.09
N LYS A 197 -16.95 -0.05 9.07
CA LYS A 197 -16.23 0.84 9.98
C LYS A 197 -15.10 1.57 9.26
N THR A 198 -14.49 2.54 9.93
CA THR A 198 -13.51 3.47 9.33
C THR A 198 -12.27 3.67 10.22
N GLN A 199 -11.98 2.75 11.16
CA GLN A 199 -10.78 2.84 12.00
C GLN A 199 -9.50 2.96 11.17
N GLY A 200 -8.57 3.76 11.66
CA GLY A 200 -7.31 4.08 11.01
C GLY A 200 -6.38 4.85 11.94
N GLY A 201 -5.08 4.83 11.62
CA GLY A 201 -4.07 5.46 12.46
C GLY A 201 -3.86 4.71 13.78
N GLN A 202 -4.12 5.39 14.91
CA GLN A 202 -4.02 4.77 16.24
C GLN A 202 -5.22 3.89 16.60
N SER A 203 -6.34 3.95 15.88
CA SER A 203 -7.51 3.13 16.16
C SER A 203 -7.55 1.86 15.32
N LEU A 204 -7.92 0.74 15.94
CA LEU A 204 -7.87 -0.59 15.33
C LEU A 204 -9.27 -1.17 15.17
N LEU A 205 -9.58 -1.65 13.96
CA LEU A 205 -10.69 -2.57 13.74
C LEU A 205 -10.19 -4.01 13.84
N THR A 206 -10.62 -4.74 14.85
CA THR A 206 -10.34 -6.17 14.97
C THR A 206 -11.49 -6.98 14.38
N LEU A 207 -11.19 -7.86 13.45
CA LEU A 207 -12.11 -8.86 12.92
C LEU A 207 -11.78 -10.21 13.58
N GLN A 208 -12.67 -10.69 14.44
CA GLN A 208 -12.60 -12.01 15.05
C GLN A 208 -13.24 -13.02 14.09
N ILE A 209 -12.41 -13.78 13.39
CA ILE A 209 -12.83 -14.68 12.31
C ILE A 209 -12.92 -16.10 12.85
N GLY A 210 -14.14 -16.65 12.86
CA GLY A 210 -14.40 -18.00 13.31
C GLY A 210 -13.68 -19.08 12.49
N SER A 211 -13.72 -20.31 13.01
CA SER A 211 -13.20 -21.47 12.30
C SER A 211 -13.91 -21.66 10.96
N GLY A 212 -13.17 -22.04 9.92
CA GLY A 212 -13.69 -22.27 8.59
C GLY A 212 -12.66 -21.94 7.51
N THR A 213 -13.10 -22.08 6.26
CA THR A 213 -12.38 -21.61 5.09
C THR A 213 -13.10 -20.41 4.52
N TRP A 214 -12.36 -19.33 4.34
CA TRP A 214 -12.84 -18.02 3.92
C TRP A 214 -12.15 -17.66 2.61
N GLU A 215 -12.91 -17.64 1.52
CA GLU A 215 -12.39 -17.29 0.20
C GLU A 215 -12.84 -15.86 -0.14
N ASP A 216 -11.89 -14.93 -0.14
CA ASP A 216 -12.13 -13.51 -0.41
C ASP A 216 -10.98 -12.93 -1.22
N ASP A 217 -11.17 -11.79 -1.86
CA ASP A 217 -10.17 -11.20 -2.74
C ASP A 217 -10.40 -9.70 -2.91
N GLY A 218 -9.35 -8.97 -3.28
CA GLY A 218 -9.48 -7.55 -3.53
C GLY A 218 -9.73 -6.72 -2.26
N LEU A 219 -9.40 -7.24 -1.06
CA LEU A 219 -9.59 -6.47 0.18
C LEU A 219 -8.63 -5.28 0.17
N MET A 220 -9.17 -4.07 0.05
CA MET A 220 -8.40 -2.85 0.02
C MET A 220 -8.36 -2.21 1.42
N ILE A 221 -7.16 -2.00 1.96
CA ILE A 221 -6.93 -1.40 3.28
C ILE A 221 -6.14 -0.11 3.08
N GLY A 222 -6.82 0.92 2.57
CA GLY A 222 -6.22 2.24 2.40
C GLY A 222 -6.34 3.08 3.66
N ALA A 223 -5.22 3.61 4.16
CA ALA A 223 -5.09 4.46 5.35
C ALA A 223 -5.67 3.91 6.68
N ARG A 224 -6.34 2.76 6.65
CA ARG A 224 -7.05 2.16 7.79
C ARG A 224 -6.15 1.25 8.59
N SER A 225 -6.60 0.86 9.78
CA SER A 225 -5.86 -0.03 10.68
C SER A 225 -6.76 -1.18 11.07
N ILE A 226 -6.45 -2.37 10.56
CA ILE A 226 -7.30 -3.56 10.65
C ILE A 226 -6.47 -4.75 11.14
N SER A 227 -7.06 -5.56 12.03
CA SER A 227 -6.51 -6.82 12.52
C SER A 227 -7.44 -7.97 12.12
N PHE A 228 -6.91 -9.02 11.48
CA PHE A 228 -7.60 -10.28 11.25
C PHE A 228 -7.12 -11.29 12.30
N GLU A 229 -8.01 -11.74 13.17
CA GLU A 229 -7.70 -12.67 14.26
C GLU A 229 -8.50 -13.95 14.09
N GLY A 230 -7.80 -15.04 13.77
CA GLY A 230 -8.39 -16.36 13.60
C GLY A 230 -8.42 -17.18 14.89
N ALA A 231 -9.18 -18.27 14.86
CA ALA A 231 -9.27 -19.23 15.97
C ALA A 231 -8.02 -20.14 16.09
N GLY A 232 -7.16 -20.17 15.07
CA GLY A 232 -5.98 -21.02 15.00
C GLY A 232 -5.55 -21.25 13.56
N VAL A 233 -4.25 -21.51 13.33
CA VAL A 233 -3.68 -21.65 11.98
C VAL A 233 -4.26 -22.82 11.16
N ASN A 234 -4.84 -23.82 11.84
CA ASN A 234 -5.52 -24.95 11.23
C ASN A 234 -7.05 -24.80 11.22
N ASP A 235 -7.59 -23.92 12.06
CA ASP A 235 -9.02 -23.77 12.29
C ASP A 235 -9.61 -22.66 11.41
N THR A 236 -8.87 -21.57 11.21
CA THR A 236 -9.28 -20.44 10.36
C THR A 236 -8.33 -20.31 9.17
N LEU A 237 -8.85 -20.53 7.97
CA LEU A 237 -8.10 -20.47 6.73
C LEU A 237 -8.61 -19.32 5.86
N LEU A 238 -7.76 -18.34 5.54
CA LEU A 238 -8.09 -17.28 4.58
C LEU A 238 -7.38 -17.54 3.26
N MET A 239 -8.10 -17.38 2.14
CA MET A 239 -7.61 -17.72 0.81
C MET A 239 -8.06 -16.68 -0.20
N ASN A 240 -7.19 -16.37 -1.17
CA ASN A 240 -7.63 -15.63 -2.35
C ASN A 240 -8.39 -16.53 -3.33
N LYS A 241 -9.36 -15.95 -4.06
CA LYS A 241 -10.22 -16.69 -4.98
C LYS A 241 -9.44 -17.27 -6.15
N ILE A 242 -9.67 -18.56 -6.47
CA ILE A 242 -9.10 -19.21 -7.68
C ILE A 242 -9.68 -18.61 -8.97
N THR A 243 -10.90 -18.07 -8.92
CA THR A 243 -11.61 -17.56 -10.10
C THR A 243 -11.04 -16.24 -10.60
N THR A 244 -10.61 -15.36 -9.69
CA THR A 244 -10.05 -14.04 -10.00
C THR A 244 -8.53 -14.02 -9.93
N ARG A 245 -7.94 -14.82 -9.03
CA ARG A 245 -6.49 -14.95 -8.80
C ARG A 245 -5.78 -13.61 -8.56
N ILE A 246 -6.41 -12.73 -7.79
CA ILE A 246 -5.81 -11.48 -7.33
C ILE A 246 -5.38 -11.58 -5.85
N TRP A 247 -4.88 -10.49 -5.26
CA TRP A 247 -4.50 -10.46 -3.85
C TRP A 247 -5.68 -10.77 -2.93
N LEU A 248 -5.38 -11.32 -1.75
CA LEU A 248 -6.33 -11.34 -0.63
C LEU A 248 -6.48 -9.92 -0.10
N ALA A 249 -5.36 -9.25 0.23
CA ALA A 249 -5.37 -7.91 0.80
C ALA A 249 -4.28 -7.00 0.17
N CYS A 250 -4.63 -5.75 -0.09
CA CYS A 250 -3.74 -4.69 -0.54
C CYS A 250 -3.82 -3.50 0.41
N VAL A 251 -2.71 -3.20 1.08
CA VAL A 251 -2.58 -2.15 2.08
C VAL A 251 -1.94 -0.92 1.45
N ILE A 252 -2.56 0.24 1.59
CA ILE A 252 -2.04 1.51 1.06
C ILE A 252 -1.92 2.51 2.21
N GLY A 253 -0.70 2.70 2.72
CA GLY A 253 -0.41 3.61 3.84
C GLY A 253 -1.02 3.23 5.21
N GLY A 254 -1.92 2.24 5.27
CA GLY A 254 -2.57 1.76 6.49
C GLY A 254 -1.77 0.71 7.26
N ARG A 255 -2.44 0.04 8.21
CA ARG A 255 -1.93 -1.10 8.97
C ARG A 255 -2.81 -2.33 8.77
N LEU A 256 -2.19 -3.46 8.50
CA LEU A 256 -2.82 -4.77 8.54
C LEU A 256 -2.08 -5.67 9.53
N ASN A 257 -2.79 -6.19 10.52
CA ASN A 257 -2.31 -7.28 11.36
C ASN A 257 -3.06 -8.57 11.00
N ILE A 258 -2.36 -9.69 10.86
CA ILE A 258 -2.99 -11.01 10.71
C ILE A 258 -2.40 -11.95 11.77
N GLN A 259 -3.28 -12.56 12.56
CA GLN A 259 -2.88 -13.43 13.68
C GLN A 259 -3.66 -14.74 13.71
N ASN A 260 -2.98 -15.83 14.05
CA ASN A 260 -3.58 -17.14 14.31
C ASN A 260 -4.41 -17.67 13.13
N VAL A 261 -3.88 -17.55 11.91
CA VAL A 261 -4.58 -17.88 10.66
C VAL A 261 -3.67 -18.70 9.73
N GLY A 262 -4.26 -19.64 8.99
CA GLY A 262 -3.63 -20.23 7.81
C GLY A 262 -3.96 -19.42 6.55
N LEU A 263 -2.96 -18.91 5.86
CA LEU A 263 -3.11 -18.21 4.59
C LEU A 263 -2.83 -19.16 3.43
N ARG A 264 -3.80 -19.33 2.52
CA ARG A 264 -3.60 -20.14 1.30
C ARG A 264 -3.66 -19.32 0.02
N GLN A 265 -2.54 -19.27 -0.67
CA GLN A 265 -2.41 -18.54 -1.93
C GLN A 265 -2.83 -19.41 -3.11
N ALA A 266 -3.81 -18.96 -3.88
CA ALA A 266 -4.14 -19.50 -5.19
C ALA A 266 -3.01 -19.21 -6.20
N SER A 267 -2.61 -20.27 -6.90
CA SER A 267 -1.55 -20.24 -7.90
C SER A 267 -2.03 -19.54 -9.17
N SER A 268 -1.22 -18.64 -9.72
CA SER A 268 -1.53 -17.94 -10.96
C SER A 268 -0.35 -17.96 -11.92
N SER A 269 -0.66 -18.11 -13.20
CA SER A 269 0.29 -17.89 -14.30
C SER A 269 0.49 -16.40 -14.61
N GLU A 270 -0.43 -15.55 -14.15
CA GLU A 270 -0.37 -14.11 -14.29
C GLU A 270 0.17 -13.45 -13.03
N TYR A 271 0.92 -12.37 -13.22
CA TYR A 271 1.44 -11.58 -12.11
C TYR A 271 0.38 -10.62 -11.57
N TYR A 272 0.18 -10.64 -10.26
CA TYR A 272 -0.71 -9.75 -9.53
C TYR A 272 -0.04 -9.10 -8.31
N GLY A 273 1.30 -9.08 -8.24
CA GLY A 273 2.04 -8.54 -7.09
C GLY A 273 2.27 -9.63 -6.06
N GLY A 274 1.27 -9.88 -5.21
CA GLY A 274 1.29 -11.01 -4.30
C GLY A 274 -0.02 -11.25 -3.57
N MET A 275 -0.10 -12.33 -2.77
CA MET A 275 -1.29 -12.61 -1.96
C MET A 275 -1.58 -11.46 -0.99
N ILE A 276 -0.54 -10.89 -0.41
CA ILE A 276 -0.59 -9.70 0.42
C ILE A 276 0.29 -8.63 -0.24
N ILE A 277 -0.30 -7.45 -0.45
CA ILE A 277 0.37 -6.29 -1.07
C ILE A 277 0.50 -5.17 -0.03
N LEU A 278 1.69 -4.57 0.07
CA LEU A 278 1.93 -3.34 0.80
C LEU A 278 2.44 -2.25 -0.15
N ARG A 279 1.75 -1.12 -0.20
CA ARG A 279 2.19 0.07 -0.92
C ARG A 279 2.05 1.30 -0.04
N GLY A 280 2.86 2.32 -0.30
CA GLY A 280 2.90 3.50 0.55
C GLY A 280 3.49 3.24 1.94
N ASN A 281 3.42 4.23 2.82
CA ASN A 281 4.07 4.19 4.13
C ASN A 281 3.24 3.44 5.20
N GLY A 282 2.82 2.22 4.87
CA GLY A 282 1.99 1.38 5.75
C GLY A 282 2.81 0.38 6.57
N ASN A 283 2.11 -0.43 7.36
CA ASN A 283 2.69 -1.52 8.12
C ASN A 283 1.88 -2.81 7.94
N ILE A 284 2.57 -3.94 7.75
CA ILE A 284 1.97 -5.27 7.81
C ILE A 284 2.64 -6.08 8.89
N GLU A 285 1.84 -6.67 9.77
CA GLU A 285 2.30 -7.52 10.86
C GLU A 285 1.66 -8.90 10.75
N PHE A 286 2.46 -9.94 10.82
CA PHE A 286 2.00 -11.33 10.88
C PHE A 286 2.49 -11.97 12.17
N THR A 287 1.56 -12.51 12.97
CA THR A 287 1.90 -13.24 14.19
C THR A 287 1.26 -14.62 14.20
N ASN A 288 2.06 -15.69 14.28
CA ASN A 288 1.56 -17.06 14.26
C ASN A 288 0.66 -17.34 13.04
N VAL A 289 1.23 -17.16 11.85
CA VAL A 289 0.55 -17.35 10.56
C VAL A 289 1.27 -18.42 9.74
N VAL A 290 0.51 -19.32 9.12
CA VAL A 290 1.05 -20.35 8.22
C VAL A 290 0.69 -19.99 6.78
N PHE A 291 1.68 -19.75 5.93
CA PHE A 291 1.52 -19.49 4.51
C PHE A 291 1.69 -20.78 3.72
N LYS A 292 0.73 -21.06 2.82
CA LYS A 292 0.75 -22.23 1.97
C LYS A 292 0.28 -21.90 0.55
N GLN A 293 0.93 -22.49 -0.44
CA GLN A 293 0.39 -22.50 -1.79
C GLN A 293 -0.73 -23.54 -1.91
N ARG A 294 -1.92 -23.12 -2.38
CA ARG A 294 -3.09 -24.01 -2.50
C ARG A 294 -2.83 -25.13 -3.50
N GLU A 295 -2.23 -24.82 -4.64
CA GLU A 295 -1.86 -25.77 -5.70
C GLU A 295 -0.34 -25.89 -5.85
N GLN A 296 0.32 -26.68 -5.00
CA GLN A 296 1.79 -26.83 -4.95
C GLN A 296 2.46 -27.30 -6.25
N ILE A 297 1.69 -27.87 -7.19
CA ILE A 297 2.18 -28.38 -8.47
C ILE A 297 2.22 -27.27 -9.53
N ILE A 298 1.42 -26.21 -9.36
CA ILE A 298 1.35 -25.09 -10.30
C ILE A 298 2.42 -24.08 -9.90
N ASN A 299 3.23 -23.62 -10.85
CA ASN A 299 4.17 -22.55 -10.54
C ASN A 299 3.44 -21.21 -10.39
N GLN A 300 3.81 -20.44 -9.37
CA GLN A 300 3.24 -19.14 -9.06
C GLN A 300 4.07 -18.03 -9.70
N SER A 301 3.43 -17.19 -10.52
CA SER A 301 4.05 -16.00 -11.14
C SER A 301 4.02 -14.76 -10.25
N SER A 302 3.42 -14.82 -9.06
CA SER A 302 3.29 -13.71 -8.09
C SER A 302 3.93 -14.02 -6.74
N SER A 303 4.35 -13.00 -6.01
CA SER A 303 4.94 -13.24 -4.69
C SER A 303 3.90 -13.68 -3.65
N THR A 304 4.31 -14.26 -2.53
CA THR A 304 3.36 -14.43 -1.41
C THR A 304 3.10 -13.09 -0.73
N ILE A 305 4.17 -12.34 -0.46
CA ILE A 305 4.12 -10.96 0.03
C ILE A 305 4.86 -10.07 -0.97
N TYR A 306 4.23 -8.99 -1.40
CA TYR A 306 4.83 -7.96 -2.25
C TYR A 306 4.73 -6.61 -1.56
N ALA A 307 5.85 -5.90 -1.39
CA ALA A 307 5.90 -4.60 -0.77
C ALA A 307 6.68 -3.60 -1.61
N SER A 308 6.05 -2.51 -2.02
CA SER A 308 6.75 -1.43 -2.72
C SER A 308 7.31 -0.37 -1.76
N ALA A 309 6.74 -0.25 -0.55
CA ALA A 309 7.15 0.67 0.50
C ALA A 309 6.66 0.18 1.88
N GLY A 310 7.02 0.89 2.95
CA GLY A 310 6.51 0.63 4.30
C GLY A 310 7.27 -0.45 5.07
N ASN A 311 6.63 -1.00 6.11
CA ASN A 311 7.24 -1.93 7.06
C ASN A 311 6.52 -3.29 7.05
N ILE A 312 7.28 -4.36 7.22
CA ILE A 312 6.77 -5.72 7.41
C ILE A 312 7.41 -6.35 8.65
N ASP A 313 6.58 -6.79 9.59
CA ASP A 313 6.97 -7.58 10.76
C ASP A 313 6.39 -9.00 10.66
N ILE A 314 7.26 -10.01 10.76
CA ILE A 314 6.89 -11.44 10.68
C ILE A 314 7.38 -12.17 11.92
N ILE A 315 6.44 -12.68 12.72
CA ILE A 315 6.72 -13.23 14.05
C ILE A 315 6.08 -14.60 14.18
N LYS A 316 6.88 -15.63 14.50
CA LYS A 316 6.39 -17.00 14.73
C LYS A 316 5.60 -17.58 13.56
N CYS A 317 5.95 -17.21 12.33
CA CYS A 317 5.25 -17.67 11.13
C CYS A 317 5.90 -18.94 10.55
N SER A 318 5.18 -19.56 9.61
CA SER A 318 5.73 -20.64 8.79
C SER A 318 5.37 -20.43 7.32
N PHE A 319 6.37 -20.40 6.44
CA PHE A 319 6.17 -20.45 5.01
C PHE A 319 6.41 -21.90 4.54
N GLU A 320 5.32 -22.58 4.18
CA GLU A 320 5.39 -23.91 3.59
C GLU A 320 5.97 -23.88 2.18
N LYS A 321 6.18 -25.06 1.61
CA LYS A 321 6.72 -25.24 0.27
C LYS A 321 5.89 -24.46 -0.76
N ALA A 322 6.57 -23.66 -1.56
CA ALA A 322 6.01 -22.97 -2.71
C ALA A 322 6.95 -23.07 -3.92
N THR A 323 6.36 -22.98 -5.11
CA THR A 323 7.09 -23.02 -6.38
C THR A 323 6.78 -21.76 -7.18
N PHE A 324 7.81 -20.98 -7.49
CA PHE A 324 7.73 -19.72 -8.22
C PHE A 324 8.29 -19.85 -9.64
N ILE A 325 7.80 -18.99 -10.53
CA ILE A 325 8.26 -18.88 -11.91
C ILE A 325 8.60 -17.44 -12.26
N ASN A 326 9.86 -17.21 -12.63
CA ASN A 326 10.40 -15.90 -13.00
C ASN A 326 10.73 -15.90 -14.50
N ARG A 327 10.80 -14.71 -15.10
CA ARG A 327 11.19 -14.54 -16.51
C ARG A 327 12.45 -13.71 -16.60
N TYR A 328 13.35 -14.12 -17.49
CA TYR A 328 14.66 -13.49 -17.62
C TYR A 328 14.59 -12.02 -18.09
N TYR A 329 13.69 -11.68 -19.02
CA TYR A 329 13.51 -10.32 -19.54
C TYR A 329 12.41 -9.52 -18.81
N SER A 330 12.16 -9.83 -17.55
CA SER A 330 11.08 -9.21 -16.76
C SER A 330 11.67 -8.51 -15.55
N ALA A 331 11.26 -7.26 -15.32
CA ALA A 331 11.51 -6.54 -14.07
C ALA A 331 10.63 -7.06 -12.89
N ILE A 332 9.66 -7.92 -13.21
CA ILE A 332 8.78 -8.57 -12.24
C ILE A 332 9.35 -9.93 -11.87
N HIS A 333 9.51 -10.17 -10.57
CA HIS A 333 9.94 -11.43 -9.99
C HIS A 333 8.97 -11.89 -8.90
N ALA A 334 8.73 -13.20 -8.85
CA ALA A 334 8.00 -13.87 -7.79
C ALA A 334 8.99 -14.47 -6.77
N ALA A 335 8.68 -14.25 -5.51
CA ALA A 335 9.38 -14.78 -4.35
C ALA A 335 8.41 -14.99 -3.19
N THR A 336 8.86 -15.60 -2.09
CA THR A 336 8.03 -15.63 -0.87
C THR A 336 7.78 -14.22 -0.36
N ILE A 337 8.83 -13.40 -0.31
CA ILE A 337 8.76 -11.97 0.04
C ILE A 337 9.54 -11.18 -0.99
N TYR A 338 8.89 -10.19 -1.59
CA TYR A 338 9.51 -9.28 -2.56
C TYR A 338 9.33 -7.83 -2.12
N CYS A 339 10.44 -7.13 -1.90
CA CYS A 339 10.49 -5.74 -1.44
C CYS A 339 11.16 -4.84 -2.50
N GLU A 340 10.47 -3.82 -2.98
CA GLU A 340 11.01 -2.84 -3.94
C GLU A 340 11.77 -1.68 -3.28
N ASN A 341 12.21 -0.73 -4.10
CA ASN A 341 13.17 0.32 -3.76
C ASN A 341 12.74 1.32 -2.67
N ASN A 342 11.44 1.47 -2.39
CA ASN A 342 10.95 2.42 -1.39
C ASN A 342 10.62 1.76 -0.05
N PHE A 343 11.02 0.50 0.14
CA PHE A 343 10.74 -0.30 1.32
C PHE A 343 11.61 0.13 2.52
N GLN A 344 11.01 0.16 3.71
CA GLN A 344 11.64 0.75 4.89
C GLN A 344 12.26 -0.30 5.81
N LEU A 345 11.48 -1.29 6.27
CA LEU A 345 11.94 -2.29 7.24
C LEU A 345 11.29 -3.65 6.99
N LEU A 346 12.10 -4.71 6.95
CA LEU A 346 11.66 -6.09 7.06
C LEU A 346 12.22 -6.67 8.35
N SER A 347 11.36 -7.12 9.26
CA SER A 347 11.74 -7.80 10.50
C SER A 347 11.17 -9.21 10.50
N ILE A 348 12.02 -10.22 10.67
CA ILE A 348 11.62 -11.63 10.73
C ILE A 348 12.18 -12.26 11.98
N SER A 349 11.30 -12.82 12.82
CA SER A 349 11.69 -13.48 14.05
C SER A 349 10.92 -14.79 14.26
N GLN A 350 11.62 -15.79 14.78
CA GLN A 350 11.05 -17.10 15.15
C GLN A 350 10.25 -17.77 14.02
N THR A 351 10.61 -17.48 12.76
CA THR A 351 9.83 -17.89 11.58
C THR A 351 10.57 -18.97 10.82
N ASN A 352 9.85 -19.99 10.37
CA ASN A 352 10.38 -21.04 9.50
C ASN A 352 10.04 -20.74 8.04
N ILE A 353 11.03 -20.78 7.16
CA ILE A 353 10.82 -20.74 5.71
C ILE A 353 11.33 -22.06 5.16
N SER A 354 10.40 -22.92 4.74
CA SER A 354 10.71 -24.23 4.17
C SER A 354 11.08 -24.12 2.68
N GLN A 355 11.14 -25.24 1.95
CA GLN A 355 11.62 -25.32 0.56
C GLN A 355 10.90 -24.35 -0.40
N GLN A 356 11.61 -23.31 -0.86
CA GLN A 356 11.15 -22.40 -1.91
C GLN A 356 11.85 -22.73 -3.22
N TYR A 357 11.10 -23.10 -4.25
CA TYR A 357 11.64 -23.41 -5.56
C TYR A 357 11.40 -22.25 -6.51
N THR A 358 12.42 -21.83 -7.25
CA THR A 358 12.27 -20.82 -8.31
C THR A 358 12.76 -21.41 -9.62
N SER A 359 11.97 -21.26 -10.67
CA SER A 359 12.31 -21.65 -12.03
C SER A 359 12.32 -20.42 -12.95
N PHE A 360 13.11 -20.45 -14.01
CA PHE A 360 13.08 -19.42 -15.06
C PHE A 360 12.37 -19.95 -16.30
N VAL A 361 11.42 -19.17 -16.82
CA VAL A 361 10.98 -19.29 -18.21
C VAL A 361 12.05 -18.63 -19.07
N ASP A 362 12.52 -19.35 -20.07
CA ASP A 362 13.57 -18.91 -21.00
C ASP A 362 14.85 -18.46 -20.27
N PRO A 363 15.55 -19.39 -19.58
CA PRO A 363 16.78 -19.05 -18.88
C PRO A 363 17.80 -18.44 -19.84
N PRO A 364 18.60 -17.47 -19.38
CA PRO A 364 19.63 -16.85 -20.22
C PRO A 364 20.60 -17.92 -20.73
N THR A 365 20.97 -17.82 -22.01
CA THR A 365 21.99 -18.72 -22.58
C THR A 365 23.36 -18.42 -21.95
N ALA A 366 24.27 -19.39 -21.99
CA ALA A 366 25.64 -19.20 -21.50
C ALA A 366 26.35 -17.98 -22.14
N ASN A 367 26.04 -17.67 -23.40
CA ASN A 367 26.57 -16.49 -24.09
C ASN A 367 26.00 -15.18 -23.53
N VAL A 368 24.71 -15.16 -23.18
CA VAL A 368 24.06 -13.99 -22.56
C VAL A 368 24.67 -13.71 -21.19
N LEU A 369 24.84 -14.75 -20.36
CA LEU A 369 25.50 -14.65 -19.05
C LEU A 369 26.95 -14.14 -19.15
N ARG A 370 27.67 -14.51 -20.21
CA ARG A 370 29.09 -14.12 -20.40
C ARG A 370 29.26 -12.68 -20.91
N LEU A 371 28.24 -12.12 -21.56
CA LEU A 371 28.30 -10.81 -22.21
C LEU A 371 27.71 -9.68 -21.35
N GLN A 372 26.93 -10.01 -20.32
CA GLN A 372 26.34 -9.01 -19.42
C GLN A 372 27.14 -8.92 -18.12
N LYS A 373 27.61 -7.71 -17.80
CA LYS A 373 28.39 -7.46 -16.58
C LYS A 373 27.55 -7.32 -15.30
N ASP A 374 26.26 -6.96 -15.41
CA ASP A 374 25.48 -6.49 -14.26
C ASP A 374 23.98 -6.88 -14.36
N VAL A 375 23.64 -8.18 -14.39
CA VAL A 375 22.23 -8.61 -14.22
C VAL A 375 22.05 -9.24 -12.84
N GLU A 376 21.25 -8.58 -12.00
CA GLU A 376 20.73 -9.18 -10.77
C GLU A 376 19.56 -10.10 -11.12
N PHE A 377 19.73 -11.39 -10.84
CA PHE A 377 18.66 -12.37 -10.96
C PHE A 377 17.86 -12.38 -9.66
N GLY A 378 16.80 -11.56 -9.57
CA GLY A 378 15.86 -11.58 -8.46
C GLY A 378 15.28 -12.99 -8.26
N SER A 379 15.82 -13.72 -7.28
CA SER A 379 15.47 -15.10 -6.98
C SER A 379 15.79 -15.43 -5.54
N GLY A 380 15.10 -16.44 -5.00
CA GLY A 380 15.22 -16.85 -3.61
C GLY A 380 13.91 -16.68 -2.85
N ALA A 381 13.94 -17.06 -1.57
CA ALA A 381 12.78 -16.92 -0.69
C ALA A 381 12.46 -15.44 -0.41
N ILE A 382 13.48 -14.61 -0.26
CA ILE A 382 13.35 -13.19 0.06
C ILE A 382 14.19 -12.41 -0.94
N VAL A 383 13.56 -11.45 -1.62
CA VAL A 383 14.21 -10.53 -2.55
C VAL A 383 13.97 -9.10 -2.06
N ILE A 384 15.05 -8.34 -1.91
CA ILE A 384 15.02 -6.97 -1.42
C ILE A 384 15.87 -6.13 -2.35
N LEU A 385 15.24 -5.25 -3.12
CA LEU A 385 15.96 -4.34 -4.00
C LEU A 385 16.57 -3.16 -3.21
N ASN A 386 15.84 -2.66 -2.23
CA ASN A 386 16.34 -1.67 -1.27
C ASN A 386 15.56 -1.77 0.03
N ALA A 387 16.23 -1.62 1.17
CA ALA A 387 15.60 -1.44 2.46
C ALA A 387 16.41 -0.47 3.29
N SER A 388 15.75 0.49 3.94
CA SER A 388 16.43 1.41 4.86
C SER A 388 17.03 0.66 6.06
N ARG A 389 16.40 -0.45 6.49
CA ARG A 389 16.83 -1.31 7.61
C ARG A 389 16.42 -2.77 7.37
N LEU A 390 17.26 -3.71 7.83
CA LEU A 390 17.03 -5.17 7.81
C LEU A 390 17.22 -5.76 9.20
#